data_AF-A0A9E0FQF0-F1
#
_entry.id   AF-A0A9E0FQF0-F1
#
_cell.length_a   1.000
_cell.length_b   1.000
_cell.length_c   1.000
_cell.angle_alpha   90.00
_cell.angle_beta   90.00
_cell.angle_gamma   90.00
#
_symmetry.space_group_name_H-M   'P 1'
#
loop_
_entity.id
_entity.type
_entity.pdbx_description
1 polymer ?
#
loop_
_entity_poly.entity_id
_entity_poly.type
_entity_poly.pdbx_seq_one_letter_code
_entity_poly.pdbx_strand_id
1 'polypeptide(L)'
;MVSGFQVFQTGGNRITPYMVDEIKTISGQPVFLHQSSSPVPAYDIARASMMVKMMKKVINGGTGARANFGRPAAGKTGTSQNWRDAWFVGFTPDYVAGIWVGNDDDKPMNRITGGVMSAAIWRQFMVVAHEKLPIRDFDWLLPDPEPELEADPRNDFYEVLADEFSAAARDAEAAIPPEPVEPLPQPIEPSVEEIPF
;
A
#
# COMPACT_ATOMS: atom_id res chain seq x y z
N MET A 1 -14.61 13.47 5.11
CA MET A 1 -13.67 12.40 4.67
C MET A 1 -13.86 11.10 5.44
N VAL A 2 -13.84 11.10 6.77
CA VAL A 2 -14.03 9.88 7.59
C VAL A 2 -15.30 9.10 7.22
N SER A 3 -16.43 9.79 7.06
CA SER A 3 -17.70 9.18 6.61
C SER A 3 -17.65 8.54 5.22
N GLY A 4 -16.73 8.96 4.35
CA GLY A 4 -16.51 8.31 3.05
C GLY A 4 -15.79 6.98 3.19
N PHE A 5 -14.79 6.90 4.09
CA PHE A 5 -14.08 5.64 4.39
C PHE A 5 -14.97 4.66 5.16
N GLN A 6 -15.88 5.16 5.99
CA GLN A 6 -16.89 4.36 6.68
C GLN A 6 -17.70 3.50 5.71
N VAL A 7 -18.02 4.00 4.52
CA VAL A 7 -18.74 3.24 3.49
C VAL A 7 -18.02 1.92 3.18
N PHE A 8 -16.69 1.94 3.07
CA PHE A 8 -15.90 0.74 2.80
C PHE A 8 -15.75 -0.14 4.04
N GLN A 9 -15.73 0.43 5.25
CA GLN A 9 -15.71 -0.34 6.50
C GLN A 9 -16.93 -1.27 6.64
N THR A 10 -18.08 -0.84 6.14
CA THR A 10 -19.39 -1.50 6.30
C THR A 10 -19.90 -2.17 5.01
N GLY A 11 -18.97 -2.61 4.15
CA GLY A 11 -19.32 -3.39 2.95
C GLY A 11 -20.07 -2.60 1.87
N GLY A 12 -19.89 -1.28 1.81
CA GLY A 12 -20.51 -0.40 0.81
C GLY A 12 -21.71 0.40 1.34
N ASN A 13 -22.05 0.28 2.62
CA ASN A 13 -23.22 0.92 3.21
C ASN A 13 -22.87 2.20 3.97
N ARG A 14 -23.41 3.33 3.54
CA ARG A 14 -23.23 4.60 4.22
C ARG A 14 -24.09 4.68 5.48
N ILE A 15 -23.47 5.05 6.59
CA ILE A 15 -24.11 5.41 7.86
C ILE A 15 -23.94 6.91 8.05
N THR A 16 -25.02 7.59 8.47
CA THR A 16 -24.96 9.03 8.76
C THR A 16 -24.33 9.22 10.14
N PRO A 17 -23.17 9.90 10.24
CA PRO A 17 -22.56 10.15 11.54
C PRO A 17 -23.42 11.12 12.36
N TYR A 18 -23.47 10.88 13.67
CA TYR A 18 -24.15 11.74 14.63
C TYR A 18 -23.27 11.93 15.87
N MET A 19 -23.54 12.98 16.63
CA MET A 19 -22.78 13.32 17.85
C MET A 19 -23.68 13.35 19.10
N VAL A 20 -24.94 13.73 18.93
CA VAL A 20 -25.92 13.77 20.01
C VAL A 20 -26.75 12.50 19.95
N ASP A 21 -26.62 11.65 20.97
CA ASP A 21 -27.43 10.43 21.11
C ASP A 21 -28.76 10.72 21.80
N GLU A 22 -28.73 11.54 22.86
CA GLU A 22 -29.90 11.82 23.68
C GLU A 22 -29.80 13.21 24.34
N ILE A 23 -30.94 13.90 24.46
CA ILE A 23 -31.09 15.12 25.26
C ILE A 23 -32.22 14.89 26.26
N LYS A 24 -31.95 15.11 27.56
CA LYS A 24 -32.94 14.98 28.64
C LYS A 24 -33.17 16.30 29.36
N THR A 25 -34.37 16.46 29.92
CA THR A 25 -34.63 17.48 30.94
C THR A 25 -33.91 17.13 32.26
N ILE A 26 -33.85 18.08 33.19
CA ILE A 26 -33.39 17.84 34.58
C ILE A 26 -34.21 16.76 35.30
N SER A 27 -35.48 16.56 34.90
CA SER A 27 -36.36 15.54 35.44
C SER A 27 -36.20 14.18 34.75
N GLY A 28 -35.25 14.05 33.82
CA GLY A 28 -34.93 12.81 33.10
C GLY A 28 -35.84 12.52 31.90
N GLN A 29 -36.74 13.44 31.53
CA GLN A 29 -37.64 13.23 30.39
C GLN A 29 -36.88 13.43 29.07
N PRO A 30 -36.97 12.50 28.10
CA PRO A 30 -36.27 12.63 26.82
C PRO A 30 -36.91 13.75 25.98
N VAL A 31 -36.09 14.70 25.57
CA VAL A 31 -36.43 15.80 24.63
C VAL A 31 -36.04 15.41 23.20
N PHE A 32 -34.94 14.67 23.07
CA PHE A 32 -34.45 14.14 21.81
C PHE A 32 -33.83 12.78 22.06
N LEU A 33 -34.06 11.86 21.12
CA LEU A 33 -33.39 10.57 21.04
C LEU A 33 -33.01 10.33 19.59
N HIS A 34 -31.75 9.99 19.34
CA HIS A 34 -31.29 9.66 18.01
C HIS A 34 -32.01 8.41 17.50
N GLN A 35 -32.62 8.53 16.33
CA GLN A 35 -33.22 7.40 15.64
C GLN A 35 -32.21 6.82 14.65
N SER A 36 -31.87 5.55 14.83
CA SER A 36 -31.01 4.85 13.89
C SER A 36 -31.66 4.84 12.51
N SER A 37 -31.01 5.43 11.52
CA SER A 37 -31.43 5.35 10.12
C SER A 37 -30.92 4.05 9.50
N SER A 38 -31.73 3.41 8.66
CA SER A 38 -31.28 2.30 7.83
C SER A 38 -30.05 2.71 7.00
N PRO A 39 -29.02 1.85 6.88
CA PRO A 39 -27.86 2.16 6.06
C PRO A 39 -28.26 2.41 4.60
N VAL A 40 -27.57 3.36 3.95
CA VAL A 40 -27.82 3.71 2.54
C VAL A 40 -26.76 3.04 1.67
N PRO A 41 -27.11 2.13 0.75
CA PRO A 41 -26.15 1.50 -0.14
C PRO A 41 -25.48 2.55 -1.05
N ALA A 42 -24.15 2.61 -1.04
CA ALA A 42 -23.35 3.49 -1.89
C ALA A 42 -22.48 2.72 -2.88
N TYR A 43 -21.98 1.54 -2.48
CA TYR A 43 -21.31 0.57 -3.35
C TYR A 43 -21.87 -0.83 -3.07
N ASP A 44 -21.78 -1.72 -4.05
CA ASP A 44 -22.00 -3.14 -3.81
C ASP A 44 -20.84 -3.74 -3.00
N ILE A 45 -21.13 -4.87 -2.35
CA ILE A 45 -20.19 -5.58 -1.48
C ILE A 45 -18.94 -6.08 -2.24
N ALA A 46 -19.04 -6.43 -3.52
CA ALA A 46 -17.88 -6.91 -4.27
C ALA A 46 -16.88 -5.77 -4.52
N ARG A 47 -17.34 -4.59 -4.96
CA ARG A 47 -16.49 -3.40 -5.11
C ARG A 47 -15.92 -2.93 -3.78
N ALA A 48 -16.72 -2.93 -2.71
CA ALA A 48 -16.24 -2.59 -1.37
C ALA A 48 -15.16 -3.57 -0.89
N SER A 49 -15.35 -4.88 -1.11
CA SER A 49 -14.39 -5.93 -0.73
C SER A 49 -13.05 -5.74 -1.43
N MET A 50 -13.05 -5.56 -2.75
CA MET A 50 -11.84 -5.29 -3.53
C MET A 50 -11.13 -4.03 -3.02
N MET A 51 -11.88 -2.96 -2.75
CA MET A 51 -11.32 -1.71 -2.25
C MET A 51 -10.66 -1.87 -0.87
N VAL A 52 -11.30 -2.59 0.06
CA VAL A 52 -10.70 -2.90 1.36
C VAL A 52 -9.40 -3.69 1.20
N LYS A 53 -9.38 -4.73 0.36
CA LYS A 53 -8.16 -5.52 0.11
C LYS A 53 -7.02 -4.68 -0.46
N MET A 54 -7.31 -3.78 -1.41
CA MET A 54 -6.31 -2.84 -1.94
C MET A 54 -5.79 -1.91 -0.83
N MET A 55 -6.67 -1.36 0.00
CA MET A 55 -6.28 -0.50 1.12
C MET A 55 -5.55 -1.24 2.25
N LYS A 56 -5.77 -2.55 2.45
CA LYS A 56 -4.94 -3.39 3.35
C LYS A 56 -3.49 -3.44 2.88
N LYS A 57 -3.25 -3.55 1.56
CA LYS A 57 -1.89 -3.53 0.99
C LYS A 57 -1.15 -2.21 1.26
N VAL A 58 -1.87 -1.08 1.32
CA VAL A 58 -1.27 0.23 1.67
C VAL A 58 -0.63 0.21 3.06
N ILE A 59 -1.26 -0.47 4.02
CA ILE A 59 -0.75 -0.61 5.39
C ILE A 59 0.29 -1.73 5.49
N ASN A 60 0.12 -2.83 4.77
CA ASN A 60 0.99 -4.02 4.92
C ASN A 60 2.31 -3.95 4.15
N GLY A 61 2.44 -3.02 3.20
CA GLY A 61 3.70 -2.83 2.45
C GLY A 61 3.76 -1.58 1.59
N GLY A 62 2.75 -0.70 1.68
CA GLY A 62 2.67 0.51 0.88
C GLY A 62 3.02 1.78 1.65
N THR A 63 2.51 2.90 1.14
CA THR A 63 2.78 4.23 1.71
C THR A 63 2.28 4.43 3.15
N GLY A 64 1.36 3.58 3.60
CA GLY A 64 0.77 3.61 4.95
C GLY A 64 1.44 2.67 5.95
N ALA A 65 2.62 2.11 5.65
CA ALA A 65 3.27 1.09 6.49
C ALA A 65 3.36 1.45 7.97
N ARG A 66 3.56 2.73 8.32
CA ARG A 66 3.63 3.20 9.71
C ARG A 66 2.30 3.15 10.47
N ALA A 67 1.18 2.98 9.77
CA ALA A 67 -0.13 2.74 10.39
C ALA A 67 -0.30 1.30 10.89
N ASN A 68 0.59 0.38 10.52
CA ASN A 68 0.49 -1.02 10.93
C ASN A 68 0.72 -1.15 12.45
N PHE A 69 -0.29 -1.66 13.14
CA PHE A 69 -0.30 -1.88 14.58
C PHE A 69 -0.53 -3.35 14.97
N GLY A 70 -0.38 -4.27 14.01
CA GLY A 70 -0.47 -5.71 14.23
C GLY A 70 -1.88 -6.29 14.21
N ARG A 71 -2.88 -5.54 13.71
CA ARG A 71 -4.27 -6.01 13.54
C ARG A 71 -4.78 -5.74 12.13
N PRO A 72 -5.80 -6.48 11.66
CA PRO A 72 -6.43 -6.22 10.37
C PRO A 72 -6.95 -4.78 10.28
N ALA A 73 -6.44 -4.04 9.29
CA ALA A 73 -6.82 -2.67 9.04
C ALA A 73 -6.63 -2.31 7.58
N ALA A 74 -7.39 -1.32 7.11
CA ALA A 74 -7.31 -0.77 5.77
C ALA A 74 -7.22 0.75 5.86
N GLY A 75 -6.48 1.39 4.95
CA GLY A 75 -6.42 2.85 4.93
C GLY A 75 -5.67 3.41 3.75
N LYS A 76 -5.56 4.74 3.71
CA LYS A 76 -4.87 5.45 2.64
C LYS A 76 -4.21 6.72 3.16
N THR A 77 -3.02 6.98 2.63
CA THR A 77 -2.31 8.25 2.81
C THR A 77 -2.81 9.31 1.83
N GLY A 78 -2.84 10.56 2.29
CA GLY A 78 -2.97 11.76 1.47
C GLY A 78 -1.84 12.75 1.80
N THR A 79 -1.35 13.47 0.80
CA THR A 79 -0.38 14.56 0.98
C THR A 79 -0.68 15.61 -0.06
N SER A 80 -0.94 16.84 0.37
CA SER A 80 -1.21 17.93 -0.56
C SER A 80 0.08 18.43 -1.19
N GLN A 81 -0.04 19.22 -2.26
CA GLN A 81 1.10 19.85 -2.90
C GLN A 81 1.84 20.75 -1.91
N ASN A 82 3.16 20.90 -2.09
CA ASN A 82 4.02 21.68 -1.19
C ASN A 82 3.97 21.25 0.29
N TRP A 83 3.54 20.02 0.60
CA TRP A 83 3.52 19.48 1.97
C TRP A 83 2.75 20.34 2.97
N ARG A 84 1.64 20.96 2.54
CA ARG A 84 0.80 21.78 3.43
C ARG A 84 -0.08 20.92 4.34
N ASP A 85 -0.51 19.77 3.83
CA ASP A 85 -1.37 18.83 4.52
C ASP A 85 -0.83 17.41 4.42
N ALA A 86 -0.87 16.71 5.55
CA ALA A 86 -0.62 15.28 5.64
C ALA A 86 -1.85 14.59 6.22
N TRP A 87 -2.40 13.64 5.48
CA TRP A 87 -3.58 12.88 5.86
C TRP A 87 -3.28 11.39 5.96
N PHE A 88 -3.88 10.75 6.95
CA PHE A 88 -4.09 9.30 6.93
C PHE A 88 -5.51 9.01 7.38
N VAL A 89 -6.29 8.34 6.53
CA VAL A 89 -7.62 7.86 6.89
C VAL A 89 -7.61 6.35 6.80
N GLY A 90 -8.01 5.69 7.89
CA GLY A 90 -7.99 4.24 7.98
C GLY A 90 -9.05 3.73 8.95
N PHE A 91 -9.31 2.44 8.85
CA PHE A 91 -10.32 1.77 9.63
C PHE A 91 -9.96 0.31 9.90
N THR A 92 -10.54 -0.19 10.99
CA THR A 92 -10.69 -1.61 11.32
C THR A 92 -12.16 -1.98 11.12
N PRO A 93 -12.54 -3.24 11.34
CA PRO A 93 -13.96 -3.60 11.38
C PRO A 93 -14.75 -2.85 12.47
N ASP A 94 -14.10 -2.31 13.50
CA ASP A 94 -14.73 -1.63 14.66
C ASP A 94 -14.77 -0.10 14.51
N TYR A 95 -13.67 0.52 14.07
CA TYR A 95 -13.52 1.96 14.08
C TYR A 95 -13.00 2.51 12.74
N VAL A 96 -13.44 3.71 12.40
CA VAL A 96 -12.88 4.55 11.34
C VAL A 96 -12.30 5.82 11.95
N ALA A 97 -11.08 6.18 11.58
CA ALA A 97 -10.44 7.41 12.02
C ALA A 97 -9.67 8.09 10.88
N GLY A 98 -9.73 9.41 10.86
CA GLY A 98 -8.94 10.25 9.96
C GLY A 98 -8.06 11.18 10.77
N ILE A 99 -6.77 11.19 10.44
CA ILE A 99 -5.78 12.09 11.03
C ILE A 99 -5.34 13.08 9.97
N TRP A 100 -5.40 14.35 10.32
CA TRP A 100 -4.81 15.46 9.58
C TRP A 100 -3.70 16.09 10.39
N VAL A 101 -2.65 16.52 9.70
CA VAL A 101 -1.64 17.41 10.24
C VAL A 101 -1.35 18.47 9.18
N GLY A 102 -1.33 19.72 9.59
CA GLY A 102 -1.04 20.89 8.76
C GLY A 102 -0.84 22.12 9.63
N ASN A 103 -0.42 23.23 9.01
CA ASN A 103 -0.37 24.53 9.67
C ASN A 103 -1.67 25.29 9.40
N ASP A 104 -2.22 25.95 10.43
CA ASP A 104 -3.45 26.73 10.31
C ASP A 104 -3.33 27.92 9.34
N ASP A 105 -2.11 28.37 9.04
CA ASP A 105 -1.80 29.48 8.13
C ASP A 105 -1.44 29.05 6.69
N ASP A 106 -1.71 27.79 6.32
CA ASP A 106 -1.46 27.19 4.99
C ASP A 106 0.03 27.19 4.57
N LYS A 107 0.96 27.54 5.47
CA LYS A 107 2.39 27.46 5.15
C LYS A 107 2.82 25.99 5.00
N PRO A 108 3.75 25.70 4.07
CA PRO A 108 4.37 24.38 3.96
C PRO A 108 4.89 23.87 5.30
N MET A 109 4.62 22.60 5.61
CA MET A 109 5.32 21.90 6.69
C MET A 109 6.74 21.53 6.26
N ASN A 110 7.55 20.99 7.18
CA ASN A 110 8.89 20.49 6.88
C ASN A 110 8.85 19.14 6.13
N ARG A 111 8.33 19.15 4.90
CA ARG A 111 8.21 17.99 4.00
C ARG A 111 7.50 16.77 4.61
N ILE A 112 6.56 17.02 5.52
CA ILE A 112 5.77 15.97 6.18
C ILE A 112 4.78 15.38 5.18
N THR A 113 4.70 14.05 5.11
CA THR A 113 3.73 13.33 4.30
C THR A 113 2.78 12.51 5.18
N GLY A 114 1.63 12.14 4.62
CA GLY A 114 0.60 11.36 5.33
C GLY A 114 1.09 10.01 5.85
N GLY A 115 2.06 9.39 5.17
CA GLY A 115 2.66 8.11 5.57
C GLY A 115 3.70 8.20 6.70
N VAL A 116 4.04 9.42 7.13
CA VAL A 116 5.00 9.67 8.21
C VAL A 116 4.25 9.97 9.50
N MET A 117 3.79 11.21 9.67
CA MET A 117 3.26 11.68 10.95
C MET A 117 1.81 11.23 11.14
N SER A 118 0.93 11.46 10.16
CA SER A 118 -0.50 11.15 10.27
C SER A 118 -0.74 9.64 10.46
N ALA A 119 -0.04 8.79 9.71
CA ALA A 119 -0.10 7.34 9.87
C ALA A 119 0.40 6.85 11.26
N ALA A 120 1.47 7.46 11.79
CA ALA A 120 1.99 7.11 13.11
C ALA A 120 1.04 7.52 14.25
N ILE A 121 0.44 8.71 14.16
CA ILE A 121 -0.59 9.17 15.10
C ILE A 121 -1.82 8.25 15.03
N TRP A 122 -2.26 7.89 13.82
CA TRP A 122 -3.38 6.96 13.64
C TRP A 122 -3.09 5.61 14.31
N ARG A 123 -1.88 5.06 14.13
CA ARG A 123 -1.44 3.83 14.81
C ARG A 123 -1.53 3.97 16.32
N GLN A 124 -1.00 5.05 16.89
CA GLN A 124 -1.02 5.26 18.34
C GLN A 124 -2.45 5.33 18.89
N PHE A 125 -3.34 6.04 18.19
CA PHE A 125 -4.75 6.09 18.53
C PHE A 125 -5.38 4.69 18.48
N MET A 126 -5.14 3.94 17.41
CA MET A 126 -5.75 2.63 17.22
C MET A 126 -5.26 1.56 18.19
N VAL A 127 -4.01 1.64 18.66
CA VAL A 127 -3.51 0.77 19.74
C VAL A 127 -4.37 0.91 20.98
N VAL A 128 -4.59 2.14 21.44
CA VAL A 128 -5.39 2.43 22.64
C VAL A 128 -6.86 2.09 22.41
N ALA A 129 -7.42 2.46 21.26
CA ALA A 129 -8.83 2.21 20.93
C ALA A 129 -9.18 0.71 20.91
N HIS A 130 -8.22 -0.19 20.64
CA HIS A 130 -8.44 -1.63 20.50
C HIS A 130 -7.97 -2.46 21.70
N GLU A 131 -7.52 -1.85 22.81
CA GLU A 131 -6.97 -2.58 23.97
C GLU A 131 -7.91 -3.69 24.50
N LYS A 132 -9.23 -3.43 24.49
CA LYS A 132 -10.25 -4.33 25.03
C LYS A 132 -11.05 -5.07 23.95
N LEU A 133 -10.70 -4.90 22.69
CA LEU A 133 -11.43 -5.50 21.57
C LEU A 133 -10.75 -6.78 21.09
N PRO A 134 -11.52 -7.80 20.69
CA PRO A 134 -10.96 -8.98 20.04
C PRO A 134 -10.29 -8.60 18.71
N ILE A 135 -9.29 -9.39 18.29
CA ILE A 135 -8.72 -9.24 16.95
C ILE A 135 -9.69 -9.92 15.97
N ARG A 136 -10.20 -9.15 15.00
CA ARG A 136 -11.05 -9.65 13.92
C ARG A 136 -10.72 -8.98 12.60
N ASP A 137 -10.98 -9.67 11.51
CA ASP A 137 -10.92 -9.11 10.16
C ASP A 137 -12.32 -8.71 9.70
N PHE A 138 -12.44 -8.28 8.44
CA PHE A 138 -13.72 -7.93 7.83
C PHE A 138 -14.44 -9.21 7.37
N ASP A 139 -15.43 -9.67 8.14
CA ASP A 139 -16.15 -10.94 7.92
C ASP A 139 -16.92 -11.02 6.59
N TRP A 140 -17.12 -9.88 5.94
CA TRP A 140 -17.88 -9.74 4.69
C TRP A 140 -16.98 -9.68 3.44
N LEU A 141 -15.65 -9.82 3.59
CA LEU A 141 -14.74 -9.86 2.45
C LEU A 141 -14.99 -11.11 1.60
N LEU A 142 -15.29 -10.88 0.33
CA LEU A 142 -15.41 -11.94 -0.67
C LEU A 142 -14.03 -12.52 -1.03
N PRO A 143 -13.94 -13.73 -1.59
CA PRO A 143 -12.72 -14.24 -2.24
C PRO A 143 -12.20 -13.28 -3.32
N ASP A 144 -10.91 -13.37 -3.65
CA ASP A 144 -10.40 -12.64 -4.82
C ASP A 144 -11.07 -13.23 -6.08
N PRO A 145 -11.49 -12.38 -7.04
CA PRO A 145 -11.95 -12.91 -8.31
C PRO A 145 -10.81 -13.71 -8.95
N GLU A 146 -11.16 -14.81 -9.60
CA GLU A 146 -10.23 -15.51 -10.50
C GLU A 146 -9.61 -14.47 -11.44
N PRO A 147 -8.28 -14.46 -11.61
CA PRO A 147 -7.65 -13.53 -12.53
C PRO A 147 -8.23 -13.77 -13.92
N GLU A 148 -8.93 -12.78 -14.47
CA GLU A 148 -9.25 -12.75 -15.89
C GLU A 148 -7.93 -12.59 -16.64
N LEU A 149 -7.32 -13.71 -17.00
CA LEU A 149 -6.20 -13.78 -17.94
C LEU A 149 -6.76 -13.47 -19.33
N GLU A 150 -7.06 -12.21 -19.59
CA GLU A 150 -7.25 -11.75 -20.95
C GLU A 150 -5.86 -11.76 -21.61
N ALA A 151 -5.69 -12.58 -22.64
CA ALA A 151 -4.43 -12.63 -23.38
C ALA A 151 -4.18 -11.23 -23.94
N ASP A 152 -3.10 -10.58 -23.48
CA ASP A 152 -2.72 -9.28 -24.00
C ASP A 152 -2.33 -9.47 -25.47
N PRO A 153 -2.99 -8.83 -26.44
CA PRO A 153 -2.65 -8.97 -27.86
C PRO A 153 -1.22 -8.49 -28.18
N ARG A 154 -0.56 -7.80 -27.24
CA ARG A 154 0.86 -7.42 -27.34
C ARG A 154 1.81 -8.54 -26.93
N ASN A 155 1.34 -9.62 -26.28
CA ASN A 155 2.22 -10.74 -25.90
C ASN A 155 2.90 -11.35 -27.13
N ASP A 156 2.16 -11.57 -28.21
CA ASP A 156 2.72 -12.06 -29.47
C ASP A 156 3.82 -11.13 -30.00
N PHE A 157 3.64 -9.80 -29.89
CA PHE A 157 4.65 -8.83 -30.28
C PHE A 157 5.91 -8.91 -29.40
N TYR A 158 5.77 -9.07 -28.09
CA TYR A 158 6.90 -9.21 -27.17
C TYR A 158 7.63 -10.55 -27.33
N GLU A 159 6.91 -11.64 -27.63
CA GLU A 159 7.51 -12.94 -27.92
C GLU A 159 8.33 -12.90 -29.21
N VAL A 160 7.77 -12.34 -30.29
CA VAL A 160 8.48 -12.15 -31.57
C VAL A 160 9.73 -11.28 -31.38
N LEU A 161 9.63 -10.17 -30.65
CA LEU A 161 10.79 -9.34 -30.33
C LEU A 161 11.83 -10.08 -29.51
N ALA A 162 11.43 -10.85 -28.51
CA ALA A 162 12.36 -11.63 -27.69
C ALA A 162 13.10 -12.69 -28.51
N ASP A 163 12.42 -13.32 -29.46
CA ASP A 163 13.00 -14.26 -30.40
C ASP A 163 13.97 -13.58 -31.37
N GLU A 164 13.60 -12.42 -31.92
CA GLU A 164 14.49 -11.62 -32.79
C GLU A 164 15.76 -11.18 -32.05
N PHE A 165 15.64 -10.66 -30.82
CA PHE A 165 16.80 -10.29 -30.01
C PHE A 165 17.66 -11.51 -29.65
N SER A 166 17.04 -12.66 -29.37
CA SER A 166 17.76 -13.90 -29.08
C SER A 166 18.50 -14.44 -30.30
N ALA A 167 17.90 -14.35 -31.50
CA ALA A 167 18.56 -14.69 -32.75
C ALA A 167 19.74 -13.74 -33.04
N ALA A 168 19.52 -12.43 -32.92
CA ALA A 168 20.58 -11.43 -33.11
C ALA A 168 21.73 -11.61 -32.12
N ALA A 169 21.45 -11.98 -30.86
CA ALA A 169 22.47 -12.28 -29.87
C ALA A 169 23.31 -13.51 -30.24
N ARG A 170 22.68 -14.58 -30.75
CA ARG A 170 23.39 -15.78 -31.22
C ARG A 170 24.27 -15.47 -32.44
N ASP A 171 23.77 -14.67 -33.37
CA ASP A 171 24.53 -14.26 -34.54
C ASP A 171 25.72 -13.36 -34.17
N ALA A 172 25.53 -12.45 -33.21
CA ALA A 172 26.59 -11.62 -32.66
C ALA A 172 27.67 -12.46 -31.94
N GLU A 173 27.26 -13.47 -31.17
CA GLU A 173 28.17 -14.38 -30.46
C GLU A 173 28.95 -15.29 -31.42
N ALA A 174 28.32 -15.76 -32.51
CA ALA A 174 28.98 -16.50 -33.57
C ALA A 174 29.96 -15.65 -34.41
N ALA A 175 29.77 -14.33 -34.43
CA ALA A 175 30.63 -13.38 -35.13
C ALA A 175 31.85 -12.91 -34.31
N ILE A 176 31.98 -13.33 -33.05
CA ILE A 176 33.18 -13.06 -32.23
C ILE A 176 34.31 -13.98 -32.72
N PRO A 177 35.40 -13.45 -33.31
CA PRO A 177 36.55 -14.27 -33.67
C PRO A 177 37.14 -14.88 -32.39
N PRO A 178 37.64 -16.14 -32.42
CA PRO A 178 38.28 -16.73 -31.25
C PRO A 178 39.41 -15.82 -30.78
N GLU A 179 39.50 -15.60 -29.45
CA GLU A 179 40.62 -14.84 -28.90
C GLU A 179 41.95 -15.43 -29.39
N PRO A 180 42.94 -14.59 -29.75
CA PRO A 180 44.25 -15.08 -30.12
C PRO A 180 44.82 -15.91 -28.97
N VAL A 181 45.04 -17.21 -29.21
CA VAL A 181 45.76 -18.06 -28.26
C VAL A 181 47.21 -17.57 -28.26
N GLU A 182 47.57 -16.79 -27.24
CA GLU A 182 48.96 -16.39 -27.05
C GLU A 182 49.80 -17.66 -26.83
N PRO A 183 50.88 -17.87 -27.62
CA PRO A 183 51.68 -19.08 -27.48
C PRO A 183 52.27 -19.15 -26.07
N LEU A 184 52.19 -20.32 -25.44
CA LEU A 184 52.81 -20.57 -24.14
C LEU A 184 54.27 -20.11 -24.17
N PRO A 185 54.74 -19.38 -23.15
CA PRO A 185 56.12 -18.93 -23.09
C PRO A 185 57.05 -20.14 -23.21
N GLN A 186 58.02 -20.05 -24.12
CA GLN A 186 58.98 -21.13 -24.30
C GLN A 186 59.78 -21.34 -23.02
N PRO A 187 60.09 -22.60 -22.65
CA PRO A 187 60.94 -22.88 -21.51
C PRO A 187 62.28 -22.14 -21.67
N ILE A 188 62.63 -21.34 -20.66
CA ILE A 188 63.92 -20.66 -20.60
C ILE A 188 64.97 -21.76 -20.38
N GLU A 189 65.83 -22.02 -21.36
CA GLU A 189 67.01 -22.86 -21.15
C GLU A 189 67.91 -22.17 -20.10
N PRO A 190 68.36 -22.89 -19.06
CA PRO A 190 69.21 -22.29 -18.04
C PRO A 190 70.54 -21.87 -18.66
N SER A 191 70.85 -20.57 -18.61
CA SER A 191 72.18 -20.06 -18.92
C SER A 191 73.16 -20.64 -17.91
N VAL A 192 74.10 -21.47 -18.36
CA VAL A 192 75.22 -21.91 -17.54
C VAL A 192 76.14 -20.71 -17.35
N GLU A 193 76.02 -20.07 -16.19
CA GLU A 193 76.94 -19.04 -15.73
C GLU A 193 78.20 -19.76 -15.21
N GLU A 194 79.30 -19.70 -15.97
CA GLU A 194 80.61 -20.18 -15.50
C GLU A 194 81.09 -19.25 -14.37
N ILE A 195 81.11 -19.78 -13.16
CA ILE A 195 81.68 -19.13 -11.98
C ILE A 195 83.20 -19.31 -12.04
N PRO A 196 84.02 -18.23 -12.10
CA PRO A 196 85.46 -18.35 -11.91
C PRO A 196 85.79 -18.49 -10.41
N PHE A 197 86.73 -19.37 -10.11
CA PHE A 197 87.31 -19.63 -8.78
C PHE A 197 88.00 -18.42 -8.16
#